data_AF-A0AAV8XFD7-F1
#
_entry.id   AF-A0AAV8XFD7-F1
#
_cell.length_a   1.000
_cell.length_b   1.000
_cell.length_c   1.000
_cell.angle_alpha   90.00
_cell.angle_beta   90.00
_cell.angle_gamma   90.00
#
_symmetry.space_group_name_H-M   'P 1'
#
loop_
_entity.id
_entity.type
_entity.pdbx_description
1 polymer ?
#
loop_
_entity_poly.entity_id
_entity_poly.type
_entity_poly.pdbx_seq_one_letter_code
_entity_poly.pdbx_strand_id
1 'polypeptide(L)'
;MGLLSKKVQEDICTVQGPLLEELTKGVTKFKEEVDIFDQDFEVRGPMIPGLSAREASDRVLVFQDIFDELWRKFEMYSSGEKLFGLEVNDYPALHKRKKEFNLLNKLYGLYLAVNHSIDGYFDILWSDVDTEIIFAELLDFQNR
;
A
#
# COMPACT_ATOMS: atom_id res chain seq x y z
N MET A 1 26.07 -28.33 30.73
CA MET A 1 26.18 -27.34 29.62
C MET A 1 26.01 -27.96 28.23
N GLY A 2 26.65 -29.08 27.86
CA GLY A 2 26.57 -29.63 26.49
C GLY A 2 25.24 -30.30 26.07
N LEU A 3 24.44 -30.82 27.00
CA LEU A 3 23.16 -31.48 26.69
C LEU A 3 22.04 -30.49 26.31
N LEU A 4 22.04 -29.30 26.92
CA LEU A 4 21.06 -28.24 26.62
C LEU A 4 21.33 -27.65 25.23
N SER A 5 22.60 -27.46 24.87
CA SER A 5 23.01 -26.97 23.55
C SER A 5 22.68 -27.94 22.41
N LYS A 6 22.82 -29.26 22.62
CA LYS A 6 22.41 -30.25 21.61
C LYS A 6 20.90 -30.29 21.41
N LYS A 7 20.13 -30.22 22.50
CA LYS A 7 18.66 -30.23 22.44
C LYS A 7 18.12 -28.98 21.75
N VAL A 8 18.65 -27.80 22.10
CA VAL A 8 18.32 -26.54 21.42
C VAL A 8 18.70 -26.58 19.94
N GLN A 9 19.83 -27.21 19.56
CA GLN A 9 20.21 -27.36 18.16
C GLN A 9 19.27 -28.30 17.38
N GLU A 10 18.85 -29.42 17.97
CA GLU A 10 17.84 -30.32 17.38
C GLU A 10 16.47 -29.66 17.23
N ASP A 11 16.06 -28.88 18.23
CA ASP A 11 14.81 -28.11 18.21
C ASP A 11 14.86 -27.00 17.13
N ILE A 12 16.03 -26.36 16.94
CA ILE A 12 16.24 -25.38 15.86
C ILE A 12 16.15 -26.05 14.48
N CYS A 13 16.82 -27.20 14.28
CA CYS A 13 16.80 -27.89 12.99
C CYS A 13 15.42 -28.44 12.62
N THR A 14 14.62 -28.86 13.60
CA THR A 14 13.25 -29.38 13.36
C THR A 14 12.26 -28.28 12.97
N VAL A 15 12.45 -27.05 13.45
CA VAL A 15 11.57 -25.90 13.13
C VAL A 15 12.04 -25.12 11.90
N GLN A 16 13.35 -25.03 11.65
CA GLN A 16 13.89 -24.26 10.53
C GLN A 16 13.52 -24.81 9.16
N GLY A 17 13.51 -26.14 8.98
CA GLY A 17 13.21 -26.77 7.69
C GLY A 17 11.81 -26.42 7.15
N PRO A 18 10.73 -26.67 7.92
CA PRO A 18 9.37 -26.32 7.51
C PRO A 18 9.18 -24.81 7.28
N LEU A 19 9.78 -23.96 8.12
CA LEU A 19 9.67 -22.51 8.00
C LEU A 19 10.36 -21.98 6.73
N LEU A 20 11.51 -22.56 6.37
CA LEU A 20 12.21 -22.24 5.12
C LEU A 20 11.40 -22.68 3.89
N GLU A 21 10.77 -23.85 3.95
CA GLU A 21 9.90 -24.33 2.87
C GLU A 21 8.67 -23.43 2.69
N GLU A 22 8.03 -23.03 3.79
CA GLU A 22 6.91 -22.09 3.79
C GLU A 22 7.32 -20.73 3.23
N LEU A 23 8.48 -20.20 3.66
CA LEU A 23 9.04 -18.95 3.15
C LEU A 23 9.25 -19.02 1.64
N THR A 24 9.89 -20.08 1.14
CA THR A 24 10.21 -20.23 -0.29
C THR A 24 8.93 -20.34 -1.14
N LYS A 25 7.93 -21.08 -0.66
CA LYS A 25 6.61 -21.16 -1.32
C LYS A 25 5.91 -19.81 -1.31
N GLY A 26 5.95 -19.10 -0.18
CA GLY A 26 5.37 -17.76 -0.02
C GLY A 26 5.98 -16.75 -0.98
N VAL A 27 7.31 -16.70 -1.08
CA VAL A 27 8.05 -15.83 -2.01
C VAL A 27 7.68 -16.13 -3.47
N THR A 28 7.59 -17.41 -3.83
CA THR A 28 7.20 -17.82 -5.20
C THR A 28 5.80 -17.32 -5.55
N LYS A 29 4.83 -17.52 -4.65
CA LYS A 29 3.46 -17.05 -4.83
C LYS A 29 3.38 -15.52 -4.84
N PHE A 30 4.14 -14.86 -3.98
CA PHE A 30 4.15 -13.40 -3.89
C PHE A 30 4.60 -12.74 -5.20
N LYS A 31 5.54 -13.35 -5.92
CA LYS A 31 5.93 -12.89 -7.25
C LYS A 31 4.74 -12.88 -8.22
N GLU A 32 3.94 -13.93 -8.23
CA GLU A 32 2.73 -14.00 -9.05
C GLU A 32 1.69 -12.95 -8.62
N GLU A 33 1.52 -12.73 -7.31
CA GLU A 33 0.63 -11.68 -6.78
C GLU A 33 1.05 -10.28 -7.24
N VAL A 34 2.36 -9.98 -7.23
CA VAL A 34 2.91 -8.70 -7.73
C VAL A 34 2.69 -8.54 -9.24
N ASP A 35 2.92 -9.59 -10.03
CA ASP A 35 2.75 -9.54 -11.49
C ASP A 35 1.26 -9.34 -11.87
N ILE A 36 0.35 -10.01 -11.16
CA ILE A 36 -1.11 -9.84 -11.35
C ILE A 36 -1.52 -8.40 -10.99
N PHE A 37 -1.07 -7.89 -9.84
CA PHE A 37 -1.34 -6.53 -9.42
C PHE A 37 -0.85 -5.50 -10.44
N ASP A 38 0.36 -5.68 -10.98
CA ASP A 38 0.94 -4.75 -11.95
C ASP A 38 0.12 -4.71 -13.25
N GLN A 39 -0.29 -5.87 -13.76
CA GLN A 39 -1.16 -5.97 -14.93
C GLN A 39 -2.52 -5.33 -14.68
N ASP A 40 -3.12 -5.61 -13.52
CA ASP A 40 -4.40 -5.06 -13.12
C ASP A 40 -4.37 -3.54 -12.99
N PHE A 41 -3.26 -3.01 -12.47
CA PHE A 41 -3.07 -1.57 -12.34
C PHE A 41 -3.00 -0.88 -13.72
N GLU A 42 -2.37 -1.49 -14.72
CA GLU A 42 -2.32 -0.93 -16.08
C GLU A 42 -3.70 -0.93 -16.77
N VAL A 43 -4.50 -1.98 -16.58
CA VAL A 43 -5.78 -2.13 -17.31
C VAL A 43 -7.01 -1.65 -16.55
N ARG A 44 -6.92 -1.51 -15.22
CA ARG A 44 -8.04 -1.09 -14.35
C ARG A 44 -7.71 0.05 -13.39
N GLY A 45 -6.44 0.48 -13.31
CA GLY A 45 -5.99 1.52 -12.40
C GLY A 45 -6.45 2.94 -12.76
N PRO A 46 -5.95 3.94 -12.01
CA PRO A 46 -6.42 5.31 -12.07
C PRO A 46 -5.93 6.11 -13.29
N MET A 47 -4.99 5.57 -14.07
CA MET A 47 -4.37 6.26 -15.22
C MET A 47 -5.04 5.95 -16.58
N ILE A 48 -6.18 5.27 -16.57
CA ILE A 48 -6.91 4.92 -17.80
C ILE A 48 -7.55 6.19 -18.38
N PRO A 49 -7.43 6.41 -19.70
CA PRO A 49 -8.04 7.58 -20.34
C PRO A 49 -9.56 7.56 -20.24
N GLY A 50 -10.15 8.73 -20.05
CA GLY A 50 -11.62 8.90 -20.03
C GLY A 50 -12.26 8.78 -18.65
N LEU A 51 -11.49 8.58 -17.58
CA LEU A 51 -12.00 8.62 -16.22
C LEU A 51 -12.26 10.07 -15.76
N SER A 52 -13.34 10.26 -15.01
CA SER A 52 -13.52 11.49 -14.24
C SER A 52 -12.49 11.58 -13.09
N ALA A 53 -12.26 12.78 -12.57
CA ALA A 53 -11.37 12.98 -11.44
C ALA A 53 -11.78 12.17 -10.20
N ARG A 54 -13.10 12.02 -9.98
CA ARG A 54 -13.67 11.22 -8.89
C ARG A 54 -13.38 9.73 -9.07
N GLU A 55 -13.67 9.19 -10.25
CA GLU A 55 -13.42 7.77 -10.52
C GLU A 55 -11.93 7.44 -10.45
N ALA A 56 -11.08 8.35 -10.93
CA ALA A 56 -9.64 8.19 -10.82
C ALA A 56 -9.19 8.22 -9.35
N SER A 57 -9.67 9.16 -8.54
CA SER A 57 -9.32 9.23 -7.11
C SER A 57 -9.80 7.99 -6.34
N ASP A 58 -11.00 7.50 -6.62
CA ASP A 58 -11.53 6.28 -5.99
C ASP A 58 -10.67 5.06 -6.34
N ARG A 59 -10.22 4.95 -7.60
CA ARG A 59 -9.30 3.89 -8.02
C ARG A 59 -7.92 4.02 -7.38
N VAL A 60 -7.41 5.25 -7.17
CA VAL A 60 -6.15 5.45 -6.43
C VAL A 60 -6.28 4.84 -5.04
N LEU A 61 -7.36 5.12 -4.30
CA LEU A 61 -7.57 4.60 -2.95
C LEU A 61 -7.60 3.06 -2.94
N VAL A 62 -8.42 2.44 -3.80
CA VAL A 62 -8.55 0.98 -3.87
C VAL A 62 -7.21 0.31 -4.20
N PHE A 63 -6.49 0.81 -5.21
CA PHE A 63 -5.23 0.22 -5.60
C PHE A 63 -4.10 0.52 -4.60
N GLN A 64 -4.15 1.63 -3.87
CA GLN A 64 -3.21 1.96 -2.80
C GLN A 64 -3.34 0.96 -1.64
N ASP A 65 -4.57 0.60 -1.24
CA ASP A 65 -4.79 -0.38 -0.16
C ASP A 65 -4.20 -1.75 -0.51
N ILE A 66 -4.41 -2.20 -1.75
CA ILE A 66 -3.84 -3.46 -2.25
C ILE A 66 -2.31 -3.37 -2.32
N PHE A 67 -1.78 -2.24 -2.80
CA PHE A 67 -0.34 -2.00 -2.85
C PHE A 67 0.30 -2.04 -1.46
N ASP A 68 -0.33 -1.42 -0.46
CA ASP A 68 0.18 -1.38 0.91
C ASP A 68 0.21 -2.79 1.53
N GLU A 69 -0.75 -3.66 1.21
CA GLU A 69 -0.70 -5.08 1.60
C GLU A 69 0.49 -5.80 0.95
N LEU A 70 0.68 -5.63 -0.36
CA LEU A 70 1.81 -6.21 -1.08
C LEU A 70 3.15 -5.69 -0.54
N TRP A 71 3.24 -4.41 -0.20
CA TRP A 71 4.45 -3.81 0.36
C TRP A 71 4.79 -4.40 1.73
N ARG A 72 3.80 -4.61 2.60
CA ARG A 72 4.00 -5.29 3.89
C ARG A 72 4.48 -6.73 3.71
N LYS A 73 3.90 -7.47 2.75
CA LYS A 73 4.36 -8.83 2.42
C LYS A 73 5.81 -8.82 1.92
N PHE A 74 6.16 -7.88 1.03
CA PHE A 74 7.53 -7.70 0.55
C PHE A 74 8.52 -7.48 1.70
N GLU A 75 8.20 -6.60 2.65
CA GLU A 75 9.06 -6.34 3.83
C GLU A 75 9.18 -7.59 4.72
N MET A 76 8.08 -8.30 4.95
CA MET A 76 8.04 -9.54 5.73
C MET A 76 8.91 -10.63 5.08
N TYR A 77 8.74 -10.90 3.79
CA TYR A 77 9.52 -11.90 3.08
C TYR A 77 11.00 -11.51 2.99
N SER A 78 11.31 -10.25 2.68
CA SER A 78 12.69 -9.75 2.67
C SER A 78 13.36 -9.90 4.04
N SER A 79 12.61 -9.70 5.14
CA SER A 79 13.10 -9.91 6.49
C SER A 79 13.36 -11.40 6.76
N GLY A 80 12.44 -12.27 6.34
CA GLY A 80 12.59 -13.73 6.42
C GLY A 80 13.81 -14.24 5.63
N GLU A 81 13.97 -13.83 4.38
CA GLU A 81 15.10 -14.19 3.53
C GLU A 81 16.43 -13.79 4.18
N LYS A 82 16.53 -12.56 4.71
CA LYS A 82 17.70 -12.11 5.48
C LYS A 82 17.96 -12.95 6.72
N LEU A 83 16.91 -13.32 7.46
CA LEU A 83 17.02 -14.14 8.67
C LEU A 83 17.60 -15.52 8.37
N PHE A 84 17.26 -16.11 7.23
CA PHE A 84 17.78 -17.39 6.75
C PHE A 84 19.08 -17.28 5.94
N GLY A 85 19.60 -16.06 5.74
CA GLY A 85 20.82 -15.81 4.97
C GLY A 85 20.66 -16.05 3.45
N LEU A 86 19.44 -15.97 2.94
CA LEU A 86 19.12 -16.07 1.52
C LEU A 86 19.36 -14.72 0.82
N GLU A 87 19.56 -14.76 -0.50
CA GLU A 87 19.49 -13.56 -1.33
C GLU A 87 18.05 -13.03 -1.30
N VAL A 88 17.91 -11.72 -1.10
CA VAL A 88 16.60 -11.07 -1.04
C VAL A 88 16.08 -10.90 -2.45
N ASN A 89 14.90 -11.43 -2.72
CA ASN A 89 14.25 -11.23 -4.01
C ASN A 89 13.79 -9.78 -4.16
N ASP A 90 14.09 -9.17 -5.31
CA ASP A 90 13.66 -7.81 -5.63
C ASP A 90 12.51 -7.79 -6.65
N TYR A 91 11.68 -6.75 -6.58
CA TYR A 91 10.45 -6.61 -7.36
C TYR A 91 10.41 -5.22 -8.00
N PRO A 92 11.07 -5.01 -9.15
CA PRO A 92 11.17 -3.69 -9.79
C PRO A 92 9.81 -3.03 -10.08
N ALA A 93 8.80 -3.83 -10.43
CA ALA A 93 7.42 -3.36 -10.66
C ALA A 93 6.84 -2.72 -9.39
N LEU A 94 7.00 -3.37 -8.23
CA LEU A 94 6.49 -2.85 -6.95
C LEU A 94 7.14 -1.50 -6.59
N HIS A 95 8.45 -1.34 -6.80
CA HIS A 95 9.14 -0.06 -6.59
C HIS A 95 8.70 1.03 -7.57
N LYS A 96 8.42 0.66 -8.83
CA LYS A 96 7.88 1.58 -9.83
C LYS A 96 6.49 2.08 -9.39
N ARG A 97 5.59 1.17 -9.02
CA ARG A 97 4.24 1.49 -8.53
C ARG A 97 4.29 2.39 -7.31
N LYS A 98 5.21 2.16 -6.36
CA LYS A 98 5.43 3.05 -5.20
C LYS A 98 5.66 4.51 -5.61
N LYS A 99 6.48 4.74 -6.64
CA LYS A 99 6.78 6.09 -7.14
C LYS A 99 5.55 6.72 -7.81
N GLU A 100 4.81 5.92 -8.57
CA GLU A 100 3.58 6.38 -9.22
C GLU A 100 2.50 6.75 -8.18
N PHE A 101 2.28 5.94 -7.16
CA PHE A 101 1.37 6.26 -6.05
C PHE A 101 1.75 7.56 -5.34
N ASN A 102 3.05 7.82 -5.11
CA ASN A 102 3.48 9.10 -4.55
C ASN A 102 3.09 10.30 -5.42
N LEU A 103 3.06 10.15 -6.74
CA LEU A 103 2.62 11.20 -7.67
C LEU A 103 1.09 11.30 -7.71
N LEU A 104 0.40 10.16 -7.76
CA LEU A 104 -1.06 10.10 -7.77
C LEU A 104 -1.66 10.68 -6.48
N ASN A 105 -1.09 10.37 -5.32
CA ASN A 105 -1.54 10.94 -4.05
C ASN A 105 -1.30 12.45 -3.96
N LYS A 106 -0.25 12.97 -4.60
CA LYS A 106 -0.06 14.43 -4.72
C LYS A 106 -1.09 15.07 -5.65
N LEU A 107 -1.39 14.40 -6.76
CA LEU A 107 -2.33 14.90 -7.76
C LEU A 107 -3.77 14.90 -7.24
N TYR A 108 -4.21 13.80 -6.62
CA TYR A 108 -5.57 13.61 -6.15
C TYR A 108 -5.78 13.96 -4.68
N GLY A 109 -4.72 14.20 -3.90
CA GLY A 109 -4.83 14.53 -2.47
C GLY A 109 -5.57 15.84 -2.21
N LEU A 110 -5.29 16.89 -2.98
CA LEU A 110 -6.04 18.16 -2.89
C LEU A 110 -7.50 17.96 -3.32
N TYR A 111 -7.72 17.22 -4.41
CA TYR A 111 -9.07 16.91 -4.89
C TYR A 111 -9.90 16.19 -3.83
N LEU A 112 -9.34 15.17 -3.16
CA LEU A 112 -10.02 14.46 -2.08
C LEU A 112 -10.30 15.37 -0.88
N ALA A 113 -9.32 16.20 -0.48
CA ALA A 113 -9.49 17.12 0.64
C ALA A 113 -10.60 18.15 0.40
N VAL A 114 -10.63 18.75 -0.80
CA VAL A 114 -11.67 19.70 -1.20
C VAL A 114 -13.04 19.03 -1.23
N ASN A 115 -13.18 17.86 -1.87
CA ASN A 115 -14.48 17.18 -1.92
C ASN A 115 -14.96 16.73 -0.55
N HIS A 116 -14.07 16.23 0.30
CA HIS A 116 -14.43 15.83 1.67
C HIS A 116 -14.93 17.03 2.50
N SER A 117 -14.28 18.18 2.36
CA SER A 117 -14.69 19.43 3.01
C SER A 117 -16.06 19.91 2.49
N ILE A 118 -16.26 19.90 1.17
CA ILE A 118 -17.55 20.22 0.54
C ILE A 118 -18.66 19.28 1.00
N ASP A 119 -18.41 17.96 0.98
CA ASP A 119 -19.37 16.94 1.45
C ASP A 119 -19.74 17.19 2.92
N GLY A 120 -18.76 17.52 3.76
CA GLY A 120 -18.98 17.87 5.16
C GLY A 120 -19.85 19.12 5.36
N TYR A 121 -19.79 20.10 4.47
CA TYR A 121 -20.67 21.28 4.55
C TYR A 121 -22.14 20.93 4.35
N PHE A 122 -22.46 19.90 3.54
CA PHE A 122 -23.83 19.46 3.34
C PHE A 122 -24.45 18.78 4.57
N ASP A 123 -23.62 18.32 5.51
CA ASP A 123 -24.06 17.70 6.76
C ASP A 123 -24.35 18.72 7.88
N ILE A 124 -24.07 20.02 7.65
CA ILE A 124 -24.27 21.08 8.63
C ILE A 124 -25.72 21.60 8.59
N LEU A 125 -26.36 21.69 9.75
CA LEU A 125 -27.66 22.35 9.91
C LEU A 125 -27.55 23.82 9.53
N TRP A 126 -28.51 24.36 8.77
CA TRP A 126 -28.52 25.77 8.36
C TRP A 126 -28.36 26.78 9.50
N SER A 127 -28.82 26.47 10.71
CA SER A 127 -28.65 27.33 11.89
C SER A 127 -27.21 27.42 12.39
N ASP A 128 -26.42 26.40 12.07
CA ASP A 128 -25.07 26.18 12.59
C ASP A 128 -24.01 26.44 11.50
N VAL A 129 -24.44 26.82 10.30
CA VAL A 129 -23.57 27.19 9.18
C VAL A 129 -22.87 28.51 9.51
N ASP A 130 -21.54 28.45 9.59
CA ASP A 130 -20.68 29.62 9.64
C ASP A 130 -20.00 29.83 8.28
N THR A 131 -20.45 30.85 7.55
CA THR A 131 -19.93 31.14 6.22
C THR A 131 -18.49 31.67 6.23
N GLU A 132 -18.06 32.34 7.31
CA GLU A 132 -16.70 32.89 7.39
C GLU A 132 -15.66 31.77 7.49
N ILE A 133 -15.97 30.72 8.24
CA ILE A 133 -15.12 29.52 8.35
C ILE A 133 -15.01 28.82 6.99
N ILE A 134 -16.13 28.60 6.30
CA ILE A 134 -16.14 27.98 4.96
C ILE A 134 -15.31 28.79 3.97
N PHE A 135 -15.45 30.12 3.96
CA PHE A 135 -14.66 30.98 3.08
C PHE A 135 -13.16 30.90 3.38
N ALA A 136 -12.76 30.87 4.65
CA ALA A 136 -11.36 30.76 5.04
C ALA A 136 -10.75 29.43 4.57
N GLU A 137 -11.48 28.32 4.70
CA GLU A 137 -11.03 26.99 4.29
C GLU A 137 -10.90 26.87 2.76
N LEU A 138 -11.88 27.38 2.00
CA LEU A 138 -11.80 27.44 0.54
C LEU A 138 -10.61 28.29 0.06
N LEU A 139 -10.29 29.37 0.77
CA LEU A 139 -9.16 30.24 0.45
C LEU A 139 -7.82 29.57 0.77
N ASP A 140 -7.74 28.73 1.81
CA ASP A 140 -6.55 27.90 2.07
C ASP A 140 -6.31 26.89 0.95
N PHE A 141 -7.36 26.21 0.47
CA PHE A 141 -7.23 25.28 -0.66
C PHE A 141 -6.73 25.95 -1.94
N GLN A 142 -7.08 27.22 -2.17
CA GLN A 142 -6.58 27.99 -3.32
C GLN A 142 -5.06 28.29 -3.23
N ASN A 143 -4.51 28.37 -2.01
CA ASN A 143 -3.11 28.73 -1.78
C ASN A 143 -2.15 27.53 -1.72
N ARG A 144 -2.66 26.30 -1.80
CA ARG A 144 -1.89 25.05 -1.74
C ARG A 144 -1.58 24.50 -3.13
#